data_AF-A0A965GH77-F1
#
_entry.id   AF-A0A965GH77-F1
#
_cell.length_a   1.000
_cell.length_b   1.000
_cell.length_c   1.000
_cell.angle_alpha   90.00
_cell.angle_beta   90.00
_cell.angle_gamma   90.00
#
_symmetry.space_group_name_H-M   'P 1'
#
loop_
_entity.id
_entity.type
_entity.pdbx_description
1 polymer ?
#
loop_
_entity_poly.entity_id
_entity_poly.type
_entity_poly.pdbx_seq_one_letter_code
_entity_poly.pdbx_strand_id
1 'polypeptide(L)'
;AVGTDLTIDTLAPILLDTKDAADQARENAIKIAKKKAEDYAKLLNVKLGPVISVREFATSNVVPQPWLRADASAGGATKTVVDLGTQEVSITVEARWALSSGD
;
A
#
# COMPACT_ATOMS: atom_id res chain seq x y z
N ALA A 1 -17.46 -42.50 -21.61
CA ALA A 1 -16.47 -41.48 -21.20
C ALA A 1 -17.26 -40.26 -20.74
N VAL A 2 -17.15 -39.88 -19.47
CA VAL A 2 -17.84 -38.69 -18.94
C VAL A 2 -16.76 -37.65 -18.72
N GLY A 3 -16.61 -36.74 -19.69
CA GLY A 3 -15.77 -35.55 -19.55
C GLY A 3 -16.59 -34.49 -18.84
N THR A 4 -16.24 -34.20 -17.60
CA THR A 4 -16.69 -32.98 -16.91
C THR A 4 -15.64 -31.91 -17.17
N ASP A 5 -15.83 -31.15 -18.23
CA ASP A 5 -15.06 -29.93 -18.47
C ASP A 5 -15.50 -28.88 -17.44
N LEU A 6 -14.71 -28.72 -16.38
CA LEU A 6 -14.83 -27.62 -15.43
C LEU A 6 -14.12 -26.41 -16.02
N THR A 7 -14.83 -25.60 -16.79
CA THR A 7 -14.31 -24.32 -17.28
C THR A 7 -14.32 -23.30 -16.14
N ILE A 8 -13.14 -22.87 -15.69
CA ILE A 8 -12.97 -21.75 -14.76
C ILE A 8 -13.00 -20.47 -15.60
N ASP A 9 -14.17 -19.84 -15.70
CA ASP A 9 -14.32 -18.49 -16.24
C ASP A 9 -13.70 -17.50 -15.25
N THR A 10 -12.52 -17.00 -15.59
CA THR A 10 -11.87 -15.78 -15.03
C THR A 10 -12.14 -15.50 -13.55
N LEU A 11 -11.19 -15.87 -12.69
CA LEU A 11 -11.11 -15.34 -11.33
C LEU A 11 -10.67 -13.87 -11.41
N ALA A 12 -11.63 -12.94 -11.31
CA ALA A 12 -11.31 -11.56 -11.02
C ALA A 12 -10.93 -11.47 -9.53
N PRO A 13 -9.70 -11.07 -9.17
CA PRO A 13 -9.34 -10.83 -7.78
C PRO A 13 -10.25 -9.76 -7.20
N ILE A 14 -11.18 -10.15 -6.33
CA ILE A 14 -11.94 -9.24 -5.48
C ILE A 14 -11.03 -8.83 -4.33
N LEU A 15 -10.73 -7.53 -4.30
CA LEU A 15 -9.89 -6.87 -3.31
C LEU A 15 -10.40 -7.18 -1.89
N LEU A 16 -9.68 -8.03 -1.16
CA LEU A 16 -9.96 -8.34 0.24
C LEU A 16 -9.11 -7.40 1.11
N ASP A 17 -9.73 -6.37 1.69
CA ASP A 17 -9.17 -5.44 2.69
C ASP A 17 -7.99 -4.54 2.30
N THR A 18 -8.12 -3.76 1.22
CA THR A 18 -7.17 -2.66 0.96
C THR A 18 -7.34 -1.45 1.90
N LYS A 19 -8.43 -1.39 2.67
CA LYS A 19 -8.74 -0.25 3.56
C LYS A 19 -7.73 -0.15 4.71
N ASP A 20 -7.46 -1.26 5.39
CA ASP A 20 -6.53 -1.28 6.52
C ASP A 20 -5.09 -0.98 6.07
N ALA A 21 -4.69 -1.52 4.91
CA ALA A 21 -3.40 -1.22 4.29
C ALA A 21 -3.28 0.26 3.91
N ALA A 22 -4.34 0.87 3.37
CA ALA A 22 -4.37 2.29 3.05
C ALA A 22 -4.33 3.16 4.32
N ASP A 23 -5.07 2.81 5.37
CA ASP A 23 -5.08 3.55 6.63
C ASP A 23 -3.69 3.50 7.30
N GLN A 24 -3.03 2.34 7.29
CA GLN A 24 -1.66 2.20 7.80
C GLN A 24 -0.63 2.98 6.97
N ALA A 25 -0.74 2.95 5.64
CA ALA A 25 0.14 3.72 4.75
C ALA A 25 0.00 5.23 5.00
N ARG A 26 -1.22 5.71 5.22
CA ARG A 26 -1.50 7.11 5.53
C ARG A 26 -0.84 7.54 6.83
N GLU A 27 -1.02 6.75 7.89
CA GLU A 27 -0.43 7.04 9.19
C GLU A 27 1.11 7.12 9.10
N ASN A 28 1.73 6.17 8.39
CA ASN A 28 3.17 6.14 8.18
C ASN A 28 3.66 7.36 7.38
N ALA A 29 2.96 7.73 6.31
CA ALA A 29 3.30 8.89 5.50
C ALA A 29 3.28 10.19 6.33
N ILE A 30 2.27 10.39 7.17
CA ILE A 30 2.16 11.55 8.06
C ILE A 30 3.29 11.56 9.11
N LYS A 31 3.59 10.42 9.73
CA LYS A 31 4.70 10.30 10.70
C LYS A 31 6.04 10.67 10.07
N ILE A 32 6.32 10.16 8.86
CA ILE A 32 7.55 10.47 8.11
C ILE A 32 7.61 11.96 7.77
N ALA A 33 6.52 12.53 7.25
CA ALA A 33 6.47 13.95 6.88
C ALA A 33 6.69 14.87 8.10
N LYS A 34 6.04 14.56 9.23
CA LYS A 34 6.22 15.31 10.48
C LYS A 34 7.67 15.22 10.98
N LYS A 35 8.25 14.02 11.01
CA LYS A 35 9.65 13.84 11.42
C LYS A 35 10.60 14.68 10.56
N LYS A 36 10.42 14.69 9.24
CA LYS A 36 11.22 15.53 8.34
C LYS A 36 11.07 17.02 8.68
N ALA A 37 9.84 17.48 8.93
CA ALA A 37 9.59 18.87 9.31
C ALA A 37 10.24 19.26 10.64
N GLU A 38 10.21 18.37 11.65
CA GLU A 38 10.93 18.54 12.92
C GLU A 38 12.44 18.60 12.72
N ASP A 39 13.00 17.73 11.88
CA ASP A 39 14.43 17.69 11.58
C ASP A 39 14.87 18.98 10.86
N TYR A 40 14.07 19.51 9.94
CA TYR A 40 14.33 20.82 9.32
C TYR A 40 14.21 21.98 10.32
N ALA A 41 13.21 21.97 11.20
CA ALA A 41 13.07 23.01 12.22
C ALA A 41 14.31 23.07 13.14
N LYS A 42 14.85 21.90 13.55
CA LYS A 42 16.11 21.83 14.33
C LYS A 42 17.30 22.41 13.57
N LEU A 43 17.47 22.06 12.30
CA LEU A 43 18.57 22.58 11.47
C LEU A 43 18.49 24.11 11.29
N LEU A 44 17.29 24.66 11.31
CA LEU A 44 17.03 26.10 11.17
C LEU A 44 16.99 26.84 12.52
N ASN A 45 17.19 26.14 13.64
CA ASN A 45 17.06 26.68 15.01
C ASN A 45 15.71 27.38 15.26
N VAL A 46 14.63 26.78 14.77
CA VAL A 46 13.25 27.22 14.97
C VAL A 46 12.41 26.08 15.56
N LYS A 47 11.22 26.39 16.06
CA LYS A 47 10.27 25.37 16.52
C LYS A 47 9.28 25.05 15.40
N LEU A 48 8.86 23.78 15.33
CA LEU A 48 7.78 23.36 14.45
C LEU A 48 6.44 23.84 15.04
N GLY A 49 5.71 24.64 14.28
CA GLY A 49 4.42 25.21 14.65
C GLY A 49 3.22 24.36 14.21
N PRO A 50 2.00 24.93 14.25
CA PRO A 50 0.77 24.24 13.85
C PRO A 50 0.77 23.84 12.37
N VAL A 51 -0.05 22.84 12.05
CA VAL A 51 -0.30 22.38 10.68
C VAL A 51 -1.02 23.49 9.89
N ILE A 52 -0.50 23.83 8.72
CA ILE A 52 -1.11 24.78 7.77
C ILE A 52 -2.00 24.03 6.78
N SER A 53 -1.49 22.94 6.20
CA SER A 53 -2.23 22.16 5.20
C SER A 53 -1.71 20.73 5.13
N VAL A 54 -2.62 19.79 4.84
CA VAL A 54 -2.29 18.41 4.50
C VAL A 54 -3.03 18.06 3.22
N ARG A 55 -2.32 17.49 2.24
CA ARG A 55 -2.88 16.98 0.99
C ARG A 55 -2.39 15.56 0.79
N GLU A 56 -3.34 14.66 0.56
CA GLU A 56 -3.08 13.25 0.26
C GLU A 56 -3.21 13.00 -1.24
N PHE A 57 -2.28 12.24 -1.79
CA PHE A 57 -2.32 11.68 -3.12
C PHE A 57 -2.29 10.17 -2.99
N ALA A 58 -3.42 9.51 -3.23
CA ALA A 58 -3.51 8.06 -3.21
C ALA A 58 -3.00 7.49 -4.54
N THR A 59 -2.00 6.61 -4.47
CA THR A 59 -1.54 5.82 -5.62
C THR A 59 -1.73 4.35 -5.30
N SER A 60 -2.76 3.72 -5.86
CA SER A 60 -2.91 2.27 -5.79
C SER A 60 -2.25 1.66 -7.02
N ASN A 61 -1.06 1.08 -6.85
CA ASN A 61 -0.40 0.34 -7.91
C ASN A 61 -0.64 -1.15 -7.65
N VAL A 62 -1.60 -1.73 -8.35
CA VAL A 62 -1.68 -3.20 -8.45
C VAL A 62 -0.59 -3.61 -9.43
N VAL A 63 0.49 -4.20 -8.93
CA VAL A 63 1.47 -4.87 -9.78
C VAL A 63 1.23 -6.37 -9.62
N PRO A 64 0.50 -7.04 -10.54
CA PRO A 64 0.43 -8.49 -10.53
C PRO A 64 1.87 -9.00 -10.69
N GLN A 65 2.42 -9.62 -9.65
CA GLN A 65 3.65 -10.40 -9.76
C GLN A 65 3.21 -11.81 -10.17
N PRO A 66 3.40 -12.23 -11.44
CA PRO A 66 3.09 -13.59 -11.83
C PRO A 66 4.14 -14.48 -11.18
N TRP A 67 3.77 -15.16 -10.09
CA TRP A 67 4.56 -16.29 -9.61
C TRP A 67 4.38 -17.40 -10.64
N LEU A 68 5.36 -17.54 -11.54
CA LEU A 68 5.45 -18.66 -12.47
C LEU A 68 5.73 -19.93 -11.65
N ARG A 69 4.70 -20.56 -11.07
CA ARG A 69 4.83 -21.92 -10.55
C ARG A 69 4.78 -22.88 -11.74
N ALA A 70 5.95 -23.32 -12.16
CA ALA A 70 6.07 -24.51 -13.00
C ALA A 70 6.01 -25.75 -12.10
N ASP A 71 4.79 -26.21 -11.78
CA ASP A 71 4.56 -27.57 -11.28
C ASP A 71 3.39 -28.23 -12.01
N ALA A 72 3.55 -28.40 -13.32
CA ALA A 72 2.78 -29.38 -14.06
C ALA A 72 3.27 -30.79 -13.70
N SER A 73 2.85 -31.31 -12.55
CA SER A 73 2.85 -32.76 -12.29
C SER A 73 1.56 -33.17 -11.60
N ALA A 74 0.58 -33.46 -12.46
CA ALA A 74 -0.56 -34.35 -12.34
C ALA A 74 -0.85 -35.03 -10.98
N GLY A 75 -2.10 -34.88 -10.53
CA GLY A 75 -2.80 -35.93 -9.81
C GLY A 75 -3.24 -35.57 -8.39
N GLY A 76 -4.53 -35.29 -8.23
CA GLY A 76 -5.19 -35.16 -6.94
C GLY A 76 -5.83 -33.79 -6.75
N ALA A 77 -7.08 -33.78 -6.29
CA ALA A 77 -7.85 -32.58 -5.98
C ALA A 77 -7.17 -31.76 -4.87
N THR A 78 -6.13 -31.02 -5.23
CA THR A 78 -5.53 -29.99 -4.42
C THR A 78 -6.36 -28.74 -4.64
N LYS A 79 -6.85 -28.15 -3.54
CA LYS A 79 -7.39 -26.80 -3.55
C LYS A 79 -6.46 -25.96 -4.39
N THR A 80 -6.94 -25.42 -5.51
CA THR A 80 -6.20 -24.42 -6.28
C THR A 80 -6.03 -23.23 -5.35
N VAL A 81 -4.92 -23.20 -4.63
CA VAL A 81 -4.48 -22.05 -3.85
C VAL A 81 -4.02 -21.06 -4.89
N VAL A 82 -4.94 -20.20 -5.29
CA VAL A 82 -4.65 -19.07 -6.14
C VAL A 82 -3.92 -18.06 -5.25
N ASP A 83 -2.60 -18.02 -5.37
CA ASP A 83 -1.77 -17.00 -4.75
C ASP A 83 -1.88 -15.73 -5.60
N LEU A 84 -2.61 -14.73 -5.09
CA LEU A 84 -3.02 -13.55 -5.85
C LEU A 84 -1.87 -12.53 -6.09
N GLY A 85 -0.64 -12.85 -5.68
CA GLY A 85 0.47 -11.90 -5.71
C GLY A 85 0.33 -10.82 -4.62
N THR A 86 1.41 -10.09 -4.35
CA THR A 86 1.41 -9.02 -3.34
C THR A 86 0.93 -7.71 -3.95
N GLN A 87 -0.04 -7.05 -3.32
CA GLN A 87 -0.49 -5.72 -3.69
C GLN A 87 0.19 -4.66 -2.80
N GLU A 88 0.89 -3.72 -3.42
CA GLU A 88 1.46 -2.57 -2.70
C GLU A 88 0.45 -1.41 -2.67
N VAL A 89 0.15 -0.93 -1.47
CA VAL A 89 -0.65 0.28 -1.27
C VAL A 89 0.30 1.40 -0.86
N SER A 90 0.40 2.44 -1.70
CA SER A 90 1.26 3.59 -1.43
C SER A 90 0.42 4.87 -1.32
N ILE A 91 0.75 5.68 -0.31
CA ILE A 91 0.12 6.97 -0.07
C ILE A 91 1.22 8.02 0.00
N THR A 92 1.10 9.04 -0.84
CA THR A 92 1.98 10.21 -0.79
C THR A 92 1.25 11.34 -0.09
N VAL A 93 1.91 11.99 0.87
CA VAL A 93 1.36 13.15 1.58
C VAL A 93 2.26 14.36 1.40
N GLU A 94 1.66 15.48 1.04
CA GLU A 94 2.24 16.80 1.17
C GLU A 94 1.66 17.47 2.42
N ALA A 95 2.51 17.75 3.40
CA ALA A 95 2.10 18.42 4.63
C ALA A 95 2.98 19.65 4.88
N ARG A 96 2.34 20.74 5.33
CA ARG A 96 2.98 22.03 5.61
C ARG A 96 2.68 22.43 7.04
N TRP A 97 3.70 22.91 7.72
CA TRP A 97 3.63 23.44 9.07
C TRP A 97 4.12 24.88 9.09
N ALA A 98 3.59 25.66 10.02
CA ALA A 98 4.22 26.91 10.38
C ALA A 98 5.56 26.63 11.06
N LEU A 99 6.49 27.57 10.95
CA LEU A 99 7.68 27.63 11.79
C LEU A 99 7.49 28.78 12.76
N SER A 100 7.83 28.58 14.03
CA SER A 100 7.86 29.66 15.01
C SER A 100 9.29 29.95 15.40
N SER A 101 9.59 31.22 15.66
CA SER A 101 10.84 31.63 16.30
C SER A 101 11.08 30.73 17.53
N GLY A 102 12.27 30.18 17.67
CA GLY A 102 12.70 29.65 18.96
C GLY A 102 12.67 30.79 19.97
N ASP A 103 12.24 30.51 21.20
CA ASP A 103 12.36 31.48 22.30
C ASP A 103 13.83 31.85 22.54
#